data_AF-A0A2V8HMS2-F1
#
_entry.id   AF-A0A2V8HMS2-F1
#
_cell.length_a   1.000
_cell.length_b   1.000
_cell.length_c   1.000
_cell.angle_alpha   90.00
_cell.angle_beta   90.00
_cell.angle_gamma   90.00
#
_symmetry.space_group_name_H-M   'P 1'
#
loop_
_entity.id
_entity.type
_entity.pdbx_description
1 polymer ?
#
loop_
_entity_poly.entity_id
_entity_poly.type
_entity_poly.pdbx_seq_one_letter_code
_entity_poly.pdbx_strand_id
1 'polypeptide(L)'
;MLKAHRPLILLLALASLLRVVLVVQGGQLYWPDERLYTQVLDIFDLHRGQWFDIVKALFSTQEHLGFALISAIPAAVQFSIGHALSRSGNGLMILPGIVLSLASVASIALVYAIAVRGGRDRREAFIAAALMALASTMFYYARHLLPYDSAMMLACCCCTWRRKAARRERRRSCVACMPPLGSSSFRSSSCSSS
;
A
#
# COMPACT_ATOMS: atom_id res chain seq x y z
N MET A 1 -1.75 -24.60 -6.46
CA MET A 1 -1.78 -23.12 -6.65
C MET A 1 -0.56 -22.38 -6.10
N LEU A 2 0.14 -22.86 -5.06
CA LEU A 2 1.34 -22.21 -4.49
C LEU A 2 2.55 -22.11 -5.44
N LYS A 3 2.78 -23.10 -6.33
CA LYS A 3 3.92 -23.12 -7.27
C LYS A 3 3.99 -21.89 -8.20
N ALA A 4 2.84 -21.38 -8.63
CA ALA A 4 2.76 -20.26 -9.58
C ALA A 4 3.11 -18.90 -8.96
N HIS A 5 3.08 -18.78 -7.63
CA HIS A 5 3.37 -17.53 -6.92
C HIS A 5 4.75 -17.52 -6.25
N ARG A 6 5.48 -18.65 -6.27
CA ARG A 6 6.86 -18.74 -5.77
C ARG A 6 7.80 -17.64 -6.29
N PRO A 7 7.84 -17.33 -7.61
CA PRO A 7 8.75 -16.29 -8.08
C PRO A 7 8.38 -14.91 -7.54
N LEU A 8 7.08 -14.61 -7.42
CA LEU A 8 6.61 -13.36 -6.83
C LEU A 8 6.95 -13.27 -5.34
N ILE A 9 6.76 -14.36 -4.58
CA ILE A 9 7.10 -14.39 -3.16
C ILE A 9 8.60 -14.17 -2.96
N LEU A 10 9.44 -14.81 -3.78
CA LEU A 10 10.89 -14.60 -3.76
C LEU A 10 11.26 -13.16 -4.10
N LEU A 11 10.64 -12.57 -5.13
CA LEU A 11 10.83 -11.18 -5.50
C LEU A 11 10.47 -10.23 -4.35
N LEU A 12 9.33 -10.44 -3.70
CA LEU A 12 8.88 -9.64 -2.57
C LEU A 12 9.78 -9.83 -1.34
N ALA A 13 10.23 -11.06 -1.06
CA ALA A 13 11.15 -11.34 0.04
C ALA A 13 12.50 -10.65 -0.17
N LEU A 14 13.06 -10.73 -1.39
CA LEU A 14 14.29 -10.04 -1.75
C LEU A 14 14.11 -8.52 -1.70
N ALA A 15 12.99 -8.01 -2.22
CA ALA A 15 12.67 -6.60 -2.17
C ALA A 15 12.60 -6.11 -0.71
N SER A 16 11.86 -6.80 0.16
CA SER A 16 11.77 -6.48 1.59
C SER A 16 13.13 -6.51 2.27
N LEU A 17 13.94 -7.54 2.04
CA LEU A 17 15.29 -7.65 2.61
C LEU A 17 16.14 -6.44 2.21
N LEU A 18 16.11 -6.07 0.93
CA LEU A 18 16.84 -4.91 0.43
C LEU A 18 16.37 -3.60 1.08
N ARG A 19 15.05 -3.42 1.31
CA ARG A 19 14.53 -2.24 2.04
C ARG A 19 15.07 -2.19 3.47
N VAL A 20 15.07 -3.32 4.18
CA VAL A 20 15.62 -3.39 5.54
C VAL A 20 17.10 -3.03 5.55
N VAL A 21 17.89 -3.58 4.62
CA VAL A 21 19.33 -3.25 4.52
C VAL A 21 19.54 -1.76 4.29
N LEU A 22 18.79 -1.14 3.36
CA LEU A 22 18.89 0.30 3.08
C LEU A 22 18.52 1.16 4.29
N VAL A 23 17.47 0.81 5.03
CA VAL A 23 17.05 1.53 6.23
C VAL A 23 18.10 1.39 7.34
N VAL A 24 18.66 0.18 7.54
CA VAL A 24 19.69 -0.07 8.56
C VAL A 24 21.02 0.62 8.23
N GLN A 25 21.35 0.79 6.96
CA GLN A 25 22.49 1.60 6.51
C GLN A 25 22.33 3.10 6.84
N GLY A 26 21.16 3.53 7.30
CA GLY A 26 20.89 4.88 7.76
C GLY A 26 20.61 5.85 6.61
N GLY A 27 20.72 7.15 6.88
CA GLY A 27 20.41 8.22 5.92
C GLY A 27 19.02 8.83 6.11
N GLN A 28 18.27 8.42 7.12
CA GLN A 28 17.09 9.13 7.58
C GLN A 28 17.49 10.52 8.10
N LEU A 29 16.54 11.46 8.04
CA LEU A 29 16.68 12.88 8.38
C LEU A 29 17.62 13.66 7.45
N TYR A 30 17.93 13.12 6.27
CA TYR A 30 18.72 13.85 5.28
C TYR A 30 17.90 14.91 4.54
N TRP A 31 16.63 14.61 4.27
CA TRP A 31 15.74 15.54 3.56
C TRP A 31 14.89 16.41 4.49
N PRO A 32 14.57 17.64 4.07
CA PRO A 32 13.76 18.55 4.87
C PRO A 32 12.33 18.04 5.03
N ASP A 33 11.79 17.29 4.06
CA ASP A 33 10.44 16.73 4.11
C ASP A 33 10.29 15.63 5.17
N GLU A 34 11.39 15.03 5.64
CA GLU A 34 11.35 14.09 6.77
C GLU A 34 10.96 14.79 8.08
N ARG A 35 11.01 16.13 8.12
CA ARG A 35 10.47 16.91 9.25
C ARG A 35 8.98 16.68 9.47
N LEU A 36 8.23 16.31 8.43
CA LEU A 36 6.82 15.95 8.57
C LEU A 36 6.65 14.75 9.52
N TYR A 37 7.58 13.80 9.47
CA TYR A 37 7.58 12.66 10.39
C TYR A 37 8.00 13.08 11.80
N THR A 38 9.07 13.90 11.93
CA THR A 38 9.53 14.33 13.25
C THR A 38 8.49 15.20 13.96
N GLN A 39 7.77 16.05 13.24
CA GLN A 39 6.68 16.83 13.82
C GLN A 39 5.56 15.94 14.40
N VAL A 40 5.25 14.82 13.75
CA VAL A 40 4.29 13.85 14.31
C VAL A 40 4.84 13.28 15.62
N LEU A 41 6.11 12.89 15.67
CA LEU A 41 6.73 12.44 16.93
C LEU A 41 6.70 13.52 18.02
N ASP A 42 7.04 14.77 17.68
CA ASP A 42 7.04 15.89 18.62
C ASP A 42 5.63 16.12 19.22
N ILE A 43 4.58 15.95 18.41
CA ILE A 43 3.18 16.02 18.89
C ILE A 43 2.87 14.90 19.87
N PHE A 44 3.33 13.67 19.59
CA PHE A 44 3.16 12.53 20.48
C PHE A 44 3.90 12.72 21.82
N ASP A 45 5.13 13.23 21.78
CA ASP A 45 5.93 13.55 22.96
C ASP A 45 5.28 14.68 23.79
N LEU A 46 4.81 15.75 23.13
CA LEU A 46 4.21 16.91 23.79
C LEU A 46 2.94 16.55 24.57
N HIS A 47 2.10 15.70 23.99
CA HIS A 47 0.81 15.34 24.58
C HIS A 47 0.86 14.04 25.41
N ARG A 48 2.05 13.44 25.58
CA ARG A 48 2.31 12.28 26.45
C ARG A 48 1.27 11.14 26.33
N GLY A 49 0.83 10.84 25.10
CA GLY A 49 -0.15 9.78 24.84
C GLY A 49 -1.63 10.15 25.08
N GLN A 50 -1.97 11.42 25.31
CA GLN A 50 -3.35 11.89 25.28
C GLN A 50 -3.88 11.90 23.83
N TRP A 51 -4.48 10.79 23.42
CA TRP A 51 -4.89 10.54 22.04
C TRP A 51 -5.79 11.61 21.44
N PHE A 52 -6.71 12.18 22.21
CA PHE A 52 -7.62 13.21 21.72
C PHE A 52 -6.86 14.49 21.33
N ASP A 53 -5.94 14.94 22.18
CA ASP A 53 -5.15 16.15 21.94
C ASP A 53 -4.11 15.92 20.83
N ILE A 54 -3.53 14.71 20.75
CA ILE A 54 -2.67 14.29 19.64
C ILE A 54 -3.43 14.40 18.32
N VAL A 55 -4.63 13.82 18.23
CA VAL A 55 -5.43 13.87 17.01
C VAL A 55 -5.79 15.31 16.68
N LYS A 56 -6.23 16.10 17.66
CA LYS A 56 -6.56 17.51 17.46
C LYS A 56 -5.35 18.31 16.95
N ALA A 57 -4.17 18.10 17.52
CA ALA A 57 -2.93 18.75 17.13
C ALA A 57 -2.48 18.33 15.72
N LEU A 58 -2.59 17.03 15.37
CA LEU A 58 -2.30 16.56 14.01
C LEU A 58 -3.20 17.25 12.99
N PHE A 59 -4.49 17.42 13.29
CA PHE A 59 -5.42 18.11 12.38
C PHE A 59 -5.19 19.62 12.26
N SER A 60 -4.63 20.26 13.29
CA SER A 60 -4.42 21.72 13.29
C SER A 60 -3.04 22.16 12.79
N THR A 61 -2.02 21.31 12.87
CA THR A 61 -0.62 21.69 12.60
C THR A 61 -0.02 21.04 11.36
N GLN A 62 -0.56 19.92 10.87
CA GLN A 62 0.03 19.18 9.75
C GLN A 62 -0.50 19.67 8.40
N GLU A 63 0.41 20.07 7.52
CA GLU A 63 0.11 20.43 6.13
C GLU A 63 -0.30 19.19 5.31
N HIS A 64 0.20 18.01 5.68
CA HIS A 64 -0.05 16.75 4.99
C HIS A 64 -0.78 15.73 5.86
N LEU A 65 -2.06 16.00 6.16
CA LEU A 65 -2.92 15.15 6.99
C LEU A 65 -2.91 13.66 6.59
N GLY A 66 -2.90 13.38 5.29
CA GLY A 66 -2.87 12.00 4.80
C GLY A 66 -1.60 11.26 5.24
N PHE A 67 -0.45 11.92 5.19
CA PHE A 67 0.80 11.33 5.66
C PHE A 67 0.83 11.25 7.19
N ALA A 68 0.38 12.30 7.88
CA ALA A 68 0.31 12.35 9.33
C ALA A 68 -0.48 11.18 9.94
N LEU A 69 -1.60 10.81 9.31
CA LEU A 69 -2.40 9.65 9.75
C LEU A 69 -1.67 8.32 9.54
N ILE A 70 -0.96 8.17 8.42
CA ILE A 70 -0.21 6.94 8.11
C ILE A 70 1.00 6.82 9.03
N SER A 71 1.72 7.92 9.25
CA SER A 71 2.92 7.98 10.10
C SER A 71 2.62 7.98 11.59
N ALA A 72 1.40 8.36 12.02
CA ALA A 72 0.97 8.28 13.41
C ALA A 72 1.05 6.85 13.97
N ILE A 73 0.81 5.83 13.14
CA ILE A 73 0.91 4.42 13.55
C ILE A 73 2.35 4.06 13.94
N PRO A 74 3.36 4.17 13.06
CA PRO A 74 4.74 3.89 13.45
C PRO A 74 5.27 4.87 14.50
N ALA A 75 4.81 6.13 14.52
CA ALA A 75 5.16 7.09 15.57
C ALA A 75 4.65 6.66 16.95
N ALA A 76 3.41 6.18 17.06
CA ALA A 76 2.85 5.65 18.30
C ALA A 76 3.63 4.44 18.83
N VAL A 77 4.03 3.53 17.94
CA VAL A 77 4.84 2.36 18.29
C VAL A 77 6.23 2.81 18.76
N GLN A 78 6.87 3.72 18.02
CA GLN A 78 8.17 4.28 18.40
C GLN A 78 8.10 4.98 19.76
N PHE A 79 7.09 5.81 20.01
CA PHE A 79 6.87 6.51 21.26
C PHE A 79 6.70 5.53 22.43
N SER A 80 5.87 4.50 22.24
CA SER A 80 5.59 3.49 23.28
C SER A 80 6.85 2.70 23.63
N ILE A 81 7.66 2.31 22.64
CA ILE A 81 8.94 1.61 22.84
C ILE A 81 9.98 2.55 23.49
N GLY A 82 10.06 3.79 23.04
CA GLY A 82 10.97 4.79 23.59
C GLY A 82 10.70 5.06 25.07
N HIS A 83 9.42 5.16 25.44
CA HIS A 83 9.00 5.29 26.83
C HIS A 83 9.35 4.04 27.66
N ALA A 84 9.06 2.84 27.15
CA ALA A 84 9.35 1.58 27.86
C ALA A 84 10.86 1.33 28.05
N LEU A 85 11.69 1.72 27.09
CA LEU A 85 13.14 1.49 27.12
C LEU A 85 13.93 2.69 27.67
N SER A 86 13.26 3.77 28.11
CA SER A 86 13.89 5.05 28.48
C SER A 86 14.92 5.52 27.43
N ARG A 87 14.64 5.23 26.15
CA ARG A 87 15.54 5.47 25.03
C ARG A 87 14.86 6.45 24.09
N SER A 88 15.33 7.69 24.13
CA SER A 88 14.97 8.73 23.18
C SER A 88 16.16 8.95 22.25
N GLY A 89 15.97 8.81 20.95
CA GLY A 89 17.03 9.15 19.98
C GLY A 89 16.88 8.54 18.58
N ASN A 90 17.72 9.04 17.69
CA ASN A 90 17.80 8.68 16.25
C ASN A 90 17.90 7.16 15.99
N GLY A 91 18.39 6.38 16.95
CA GLY A 91 18.47 4.92 16.83
C GLY A 91 17.11 4.23 16.67
N LEU A 92 16.01 4.85 17.10
CA LEU A 92 14.67 4.30 16.88
C LEU A 92 14.09 4.61 15.49
N MET A 93 14.71 5.50 14.69
CA MET A 93 14.20 5.87 13.36
C MET A 93 14.27 4.73 12.33
N ILE A 94 15.01 3.66 12.65
CA ILE A 94 15.02 2.42 11.88
C ILE A 94 13.62 1.78 11.89
N LEU A 95 12.89 1.85 13.01
CA LEU A 95 11.57 1.24 13.15
C LEU A 95 10.53 1.86 12.19
N PRO A 96 10.30 3.18 12.19
CA PRO A 96 9.39 3.79 11.22
C PRO A 96 9.93 3.68 9.80
N GLY A 97 11.25 3.71 9.58
CA GLY A 97 11.85 3.47 8.27
C GLY A 97 11.46 2.11 7.70
N ILE A 98 11.59 1.04 8.51
CA ILE A 98 11.17 -0.31 8.09
C ILE A 98 9.67 -0.34 7.80
N VAL A 99 8.84 0.19 8.70
CA VAL A 99 7.37 0.16 8.54
C VAL A 99 6.92 0.92 7.29
N LEU A 100 7.43 2.14 7.07
CA LEU A 100 7.08 2.95 5.90
C LEU A 100 7.63 2.34 4.61
N SER A 101 8.81 1.73 4.64
CA SER A 101 9.39 1.03 3.47
C SER A 101 8.54 -0.17 3.01
N LEU A 102 7.67 -0.73 3.87
CA LEU A 102 6.73 -1.79 3.47
C LEU A 102 5.69 -1.28 2.47
N ALA A 103 5.39 0.02 2.43
CA ALA A 103 4.51 0.60 1.42
C ALA A 103 5.11 0.48 0.00
N SER A 104 6.45 0.58 -0.12
CA SER A 104 7.19 0.31 -1.37
C SER A 104 6.99 -1.14 -1.82
N VAL A 105 7.13 -2.09 -0.89
CA VAL A 105 6.94 -3.53 -1.16
C VAL A 105 5.48 -3.84 -1.51
N ALA A 106 4.53 -3.25 -0.80
CA ALA A 106 3.11 -3.38 -1.09
C ALA A 106 2.77 -2.87 -2.49
N SER A 107 3.39 -1.77 -2.91
CA SER A 107 3.23 -1.22 -4.27
C SER A 107 3.67 -2.22 -5.34
N ILE A 108 4.78 -2.94 -5.15
CA ILE A 108 5.24 -4.01 -6.07
C ILE A 108 4.18 -5.11 -6.18
N ALA A 109 3.66 -5.58 -5.05
CA ALA A 109 2.62 -6.61 -5.02
C ALA A 109 1.31 -6.14 -5.68
N LEU A 110 0.95 -4.88 -5.47
CA LEU A 110 -0.24 -4.28 -6.06
C LEU A 110 -0.09 -4.10 -7.57
N VAL A 111 1.08 -3.71 -8.09
CA VAL A 111 1.34 -3.64 -9.54
C VAL A 111 1.13 -5.00 -10.19
N TYR A 112 1.68 -6.07 -9.60
CA TYR A 112 1.40 -7.44 -10.06
C TYR A 112 -0.11 -7.74 -10.08
N ALA A 113 -0.81 -7.41 -8.98
CA ALA A 113 -2.25 -7.64 -8.88
C ALA A 113 -3.06 -6.82 -9.90
N ILE A 114 -2.64 -5.58 -10.21
CA ILE A 114 -3.27 -4.73 -11.22
C ILE A 114 -3.08 -5.36 -12.61
N ALA A 115 -1.88 -5.81 -12.96
CA ALA A 115 -1.58 -6.42 -14.25
C ALA A 115 -2.38 -7.71 -14.47
N VAL A 116 -2.37 -8.63 -13.51
CA VAL A 116 -3.16 -9.88 -13.58
C VAL A 116 -4.65 -9.58 -13.67
N ARG A 117 -5.16 -8.60 -12.90
CA ARG A 117 -6.58 -8.21 -12.98
C ARG A 117 -6.93 -7.47 -14.28
N GLY A 118 -5.93 -6.92 -14.97
CA GLY A 118 -6.06 -6.33 -16.30
C GLY A 118 -6.19 -7.36 -17.42
N GLY A 119 -6.13 -8.67 -17.11
CA GLY A 119 -6.18 -9.73 -18.10
C GLY A 119 -4.84 -10.03 -18.77
N ARG A 120 -3.74 -9.49 -18.22
CA ARG A 120 -2.38 -9.75 -18.71
C ARG A 120 -1.88 -11.11 -18.25
N ASP A 121 -0.95 -11.68 -19.01
CA ASP A 121 -0.33 -12.94 -18.64
C ASP A 121 0.51 -12.79 -17.36
N ARG A 122 0.69 -13.88 -16.61
CA ARG A 122 1.45 -13.89 -15.35
C ARG A 122 2.90 -13.48 -15.56
N ARG A 123 3.49 -13.79 -16.73
CA ARG A 123 4.86 -13.40 -17.07
C ARG A 123 4.98 -11.88 -17.21
N GLU A 124 4.06 -11.25 -17.94
CA GLU A 124 4.01 -9.79 -18.08
C GLU A 124 3.78 -9.10 -16.73
N ALA A 125 2.87 -9.63 -15.92
CA ALA A 125 2.61 -9.10 -14.59
C ALA A 125 3.85 -9.21 -13.67
N PHE A 126 4.59 -10.30 -13.77
CA PHE A 126 5.84 -10.49 -13.02
C PHE A 126 6.93 -9.53 -13.50
N ILE A 127 7.09 -9.34 -14.81
CA ILE A 127 8.03 -8.36 -15.37
C ILE A 127 7.69 -6.96 -14.88
N ALA A 128 6.42 -6.55 -14.89
CA ALA A 128 5.99 -5.26 -14.36
C ALA A 128 6.35 -5.09 -12.86
N ALA A 129 6.13 -6.13 -12.05
CA ALA A 129 6.51 -6.11 -10.65
C ALA A 129 8.04 -6.06 -10.45
N ALA A 130 8.81 -6.78 -11.28
CA ALA A 130 10.27 -6.76 -11.24
C ALA A 130 10.83 -5.39 -11.64
N LEU A 131 10.28 -4.75 -12.67
CA LEU A 131 10.64 -3.39 -13.08
C LEU A 131 10.37 -2.39 -11.95
N MET A 132 9.21 -2.49 -11.29
CA MET A 132 8.90 -1.66 -10.11
C MET A 132 9.87 -1.94 -8.95
N ALA A 133 10.25 -3.20 -8.73
CA ALA A 133 11.17 -3.58 -7.67
C ALA A 133 12.60 -3.05 -7.90
N LEU A 134 13.01 -2.88 -9.17
CA LEU A 134 14.32 -2.38 -9.60
C LEU A 134 14.37 -0.87 -9.80
N ALA A 135 13.24 -0.17 -9.72
CA ALA A 135 13.19 1.27 -9.89
C ALA A 135 14.02 1.98 -8.80
N SER A 136 15.03 2.74 -9.20
CA SER A 136 15.92 3.46 -8.29
C SER A 136 15.17 4.44 -7.39
N THR A 137 14.10 5.05 -7.91
CA THR A 137 13.20 5.92 -7.16
C THR A 137 12.57 5.22 -5.96
N MET A 138 12.21 3.93 -6.09
CA MET A 138 11.62 3.15 -5.01
C MET A 138 12.64 2.79 -3.92
N PHE A 139 13.92 2.65 -4.26
CA PHE A 139 14.99 2.49 -3.26
C PHE A 139 15.26 3.79 -2.53
N TYR A 140 15.22 4.89 -3.28
CA TYR A 140 15.46 6.21 -2.73
C TYR A 140 14.36 6.57 -1.73
N TYR A 141 13.08 6.43 -2.09
CA TYR A 141 11.98 6.70 -1.17
C TYR A 141 11.94 5.76 0.03
N ALA A 142 12.24 4.46 -0.15
CA ALA A 142 12.22 3.49 0.95
C ALA A 142 13.29 3.75 2.03
N ARG A 143 14.34 4.50 1.70
CA ARG A 143 15.40 4.88 2.65
C ARG A 143 14.97 6.01 3.59
N HIS A 144 14.07 6.88 3.12
CA HIS A 144 13.71 8.13 3.78
C HIS A 144 12.27 8.09 4.32
N LEU A 145 11.97 8.89 5.33
CA LEU A 145 10.65 8.93 6.00
C LEU A 145 9.65 9.78 5.20
N LEU A 146 9.48 9.47 3.91
CA LEU A 146 8.73 10.29 2.97
C LEU A 146 7.31 9.77 2.70
N PRO A 147 6.36 10.66 2.36
CA PRO A 147 4.98 10.28 2.07
C PRO A 147 4.81 9.49 0.75
N TYR A 148 5.77 9.54 -0.16
CA TYR A 148 5.58 9.12 -1.55
C TYR A 148 5.27 7.62 -1.72
N ASP A 149 5.95 6.75 -0.98
CA ASP A 149 5.71 5.30 -1.05
C ASP A 149 4.30 4.95 -0.57
N SER A 150 3.83 5.64 0.48
CA SER A 150 2.48 5.46 1.00
C SER A 150 1.42 5.97 0.03
N ALA A 151 1.67 7.10 -0.63
CA ALA A 151 0.80 7.66 -1.66
C ALA A 151 0.71 6.73 -2.89
N MET A 152 1.84 6.18 -3.35
CA MET A 152 1.87 5.19 -4.43
C MET A 152 1.10 3.93 -4.06
N MET A 153 1.31 3.40 -2.86
CA MET A 153 0.58 2.24 -2.36
C MET A 153 -0.94 2.50 -2.37
N LEU A 154 -1.39 3.64 -1.86
CA LEU A 154 -2.79 4.03 -1.83
C LEU A 154 -3.38 4.19 -3.25
N ALA A 155 -2.65 4.83 -4.16
CA ALA A 155 -3.05 4.97 -5.55
C ALA A 155 -3.24 3.59 -6.21
N CYS A 156 -2.28 2.67 -6.04
CA CYS A 156 -2.39 1.31 -6.54
C CYS A 156 -3.56 0.56 -5.89
N CYS A 157 -3.76 0.69 -4.58
CA CYS A 157 -4.91 0.13 -3.87
C CYS A 157 -6.23 0.61 -4.48
N CYS A 158 -6.38 1.91 -4.72
CA CYS A 158 -7.56 2.51 -5.34
C CYS A 158 -7.84 1.92 -6.74
N CYS A 159 -6.81 1.79 -7.58
CA CYS A 159 -6.93 1.15 -8.90
C CYS A 159 -7.44 -0.29 -8.80
N THR A 160 -6.95 -1.05 -7.82
CA THR A 160 -7.39 -2.44 -7.64
C THR A 160 -8.84 -2.54 -7.14
N TRP A 161 -9.29 -1.57 -6.34
CA TRP A 161 -10.64 -1.50 -5.79
C TRP A 161 -11.67 -1.14 -6.87
N ARG A 162 -11.42 -0.07 -7.65
CA ARG A 162 -12.31 0.35 -8.75
C ARG A 162 -12.59 -0.78 -9.73
N ARG A 163 -11.58 -1.59 -10.07
CA ARG A 163 -11.74 -2.77 -10.94
C ARG A 163 -12.59 -3.87 -10.30
N LYS A 164 -12.50 -4.10 -8.99
CA LYS A 164 -13.37 -5.06 -8.29
C LYS A 164 -14.83 -4.58 -8.31
N ALA A 165 -15.08 -3.31 -8.05
CA ALA A 165 -16.41 -2.72 -8.09
C ALA A 165 -17.04 -2.85 -9.49
N ALA A 166 -16.31 -2.47 -10.56
CA ALA A 166 -16.79 -2.59 -11.93
C ALA A 166 -17.11 -4.03 -12.36
N ARG A 167 -16.35 -5.02 -11.88
CA ARG A 167 -16.64 -6.45 -12.14
C ARG A 167 -17.90 -6.93 -11.41
N ARG A 168 -18.16 -6.44 -10.19
CA ARG A 168 -19.38 -6.78 -9.44
C ARG A 168 -20.61 -6.23 -10.15
N GLU A 169 -20.54 -5.01 -10.66
CA GLU A 169 -21.66 -4.39 -11.39
C GLU A 169 -22.01 -5.16 -12.65
N ARG A 170 -21.03 -5.50 -13.51
CA ARG A 170 -21.28 -6.32 -14.71
C ARG A 170 -21.92 -7.67 -14.39
N ARG A 171 -21.47 -8.33 -13.31
CA ARG A 171 -22.07 -9.60 -12.88
C ARG A 171 -23.54 -9.44 -12.48
N ARG A 172 -23.90 -8.36 -11.79
CA ARG A 172 -25.29 -8.06 -11.43
C ARG A 172 -26.15 -7.81 -12.68
N SER A 173 -25.64 -7.06 -13.65
CA SER A 173 -26.36 -6.82 -14.92
C SER A 173 -26.59 -8.11 -15.71
N CYS A 174 -25.60 -9.01 -15.78
CA CYS A 174 -25.78 -10.31 -16.45
C CYS A 174 -26.79 -11.22 -15.74
N VAL A 175 -26.85 -11.20 -14.40
CA VAL A 175 -27.85 -11.95 -13.62
C VAL A 175 -29.24 -11.35 -13.78
N ALA A 176 -29.36 -10.03 -13.85
CA ALA A 176 -30.64 -9.35 -14.08
C ALA A 176 -31.19 -9.56 -15.51
N CYS A 177 -30.32 -9.78 -16.49
CA CYS A 177 -30.71 -10.12 -17.86
C CYS A 177 -30.97 -11.62 -18.08
N MET A 178 -30.77 -12.49 -17.08
CA MET A 178 -31.22 -13.87 -17.20
C MET A 178 -32.75 -13.89 -17.08
N PRO A 179 -33.48 -14.36 -18.10
CA PRO A 179 -34.92 -14.51 -17.98
C PRO A 179 -35.22 -15.47 -16.81
N PRO A 180 -36.31 -15.25 -16.06
CA PRO A 180 -36.71 -16.17 -15.00
C PRO A 180 -36.85 -17.57 -15.62
N LEU A 181 -36.11 -18.54 -15.06
CA LEU A 181 -36.26 -19.97 -15.35
C LEU A 181 -37.64 -20.40 -14.82
N GLY A 182 -38.68 -20.09 -15.59
CA GLY A 182 -40.06 -20.15 -15.17
C GLY A 182 -41.05 -19.74 -16.25
N SER A 183 -40.77 -20.04 -17.51
CA SER A 183 -41.81 -20.16 -18.53
C SER A 183 -41.36 -21.14 -19.61
N SER A 184 -41.63 -22.41 -19.36
CA SER A 184 -41.73 -23.43 -20.40
C SER A 184 -42.90 -23.05 -21.33
N SER A 185 -42.65 -22.21 -22.33
CA SER A 185 -43.43 -22.20 -23.57
C SER A 185 -42.46 -22.32 -24.73
N PHE A 186 -42.15 -23.58 -25.05
CA PHE A 186 -41.46 -23.99 -26.25
C PHE A 186 -42.34 -23.60 -27.46
N ARG A 187 -42.15 -22.39 -28.01
CA ARG A 187 -42.64 -22.08 -29.37
C ARG A 187 -41.51 -22.34 -30.34
N SER A 188 -41.54 -23.53 -30.91
CA SER A 188 -40.91 -23.82 -32.20
C SER A 188 -41.58 -22.95 -33.26
N SER A 189 -40.87 -21.93 -33.75
CA SER A 189 -41.15 -21.32 -35.03
C SER A 189 -39.85 -21.22 -35.81
N SER A 190 -39.71 -22.17 -36.70
CA SER A 190 -38.84 -22.19 -37.88
C SER A 190 -38.94 -20.90 -38.70
N CYS A 191 -37.78 -20.33 -39.04
CA CYS A 191 -37.53 -19.51 -40.25
C CYS A 191 -36.01 -19.68 -40.53
N SER A 192 -35.58 -20.58 -41.42
CA SER A 192 -35.47 -20.41 -42.88
C SER A 192 -34.70 -19.15 -43.29
N SER A 193 -33.44 -19.38 -43.69
CA SER A 193 -32.72 -18.83 -44.85
C SER A 193 -32.93 -17.36 -45.24
N SER A 194 -31.86 -16.56 -45.17
CA SER A 194 -31.19 -15.93 -46.33
C SER A 194 -29.88 -15.28 -45.86
#